data_AF-A0A6C0BIP7-F1
#
_entry.id   AF-A0A6C0BIP7-F1
#
_cell.length_a   1.000
_cell.length_b   1.000
_cell.length_c   1.000
_cell.angle_alpha   90.00
_cell.angle_beta   90.00
_cell.angle_gamma   90.00
#
_symmetry.space_group_name_H-M   'P 1'
#
loop_
_entity.id
_entity.type
_entity.pdbx_description
1 polymer ?
#
loop_
_entity_poly.entity_id
_entity_poly.type
_entity_poly.pdbx_seq_one_letter_code
_entity_poly.pdbx_strand_id
1 'polypeptide(L)'
;MARNRNVNSGGSCPPGVFCLSPGFLILLGLLAALLIFFLRPFSIVIPPVPPQATQVPVQVSVVNEKGDDRYTRAPRPLRFWDNGPEYPVRGSLPGLGVFNQPTQGLPETYQSMGVLQTDNGQILPLYGRRTAYSSNRYNYYTRTDTNNPVPLPIHYKRRDCQDSNGCDELFSGETIKILPTGGTATATIYQFDGPLYVPGLL
;
A
#
# COMPACT_ATOMS: atom_id res chain seq x y z
N MET A 1 -25.51 -29.72 -75.12
CA MET A 1 -24.52 -30.81 -75.05
C MET A 1 -23.40 -30.31 -74.14
N ALA A 2 -22.98 -30.92 -73.04
CA ALA A 2 -23.11 -32.29 -72.56
C ALA A 2 -23.30 -32.32 -71.04
N ARG A 3 -24.17 -33.23 -70.56
CA ARG A 3 -24.26 -33.65 -69.15
C ARG A 3 -23.03 -34.49 -68.84
N ASN A 4 -22.23 -34.08 -67.86
CA ASN A 4 -21.21 -34.95 -67.30
C ASN A 4 -21.76 -35.60 -66.01
N ARG A 5 -22.12 -36.88 -66.09
CA ARG A 5 -22.37 -37.72 -64.92
C ARG A 5 -21.02 -38.30 -64.51
N ASN A 6 -20.60 -38.10 -63.27
CA ASN A 6 -19.58 -38.95 -62.66
C ASN A 6 -20.02 -39.33 -61.25
N VAL A 7 -20.62 -40.53 -61.20
CA VAL A 7 -20.42 -41.60 -60.22
C VAL A 7 -19.86 -41.17 -58.85
N ASN A 8 -20.75 -40.96 -57.88
CA ASN A 8 -20.40 -41.14 -56.47
C ASN A 8 -20.49 -42.64 -56.16
N SER A 9 -19.36 -43.32 -56.21
CA SER A 9 -19.20 -44.68 -55.72
C SER A 9 -19.31 -44.69 -54.19
N GLY A 10 -20.38 -45.30 -53.69
CA GLY A 10 -20.59 -45.53 -52.27
C GLY A 10 -19.56 -46.49 -51.70
N GLY A 11 -18.72 -46.00 -50.78
CA GLY A 11 -18.00 -46.84 -49.82
C GLY A 11 -18.88 -47.13 -48.63
N SER A 12 -19.71 -48.18 -48.72
CA SER A 12 -20.44 -48.71 -47.57
C SER A 12 -19.48 -49.52 -46.70
N CYS A 13 -19.17 -49.06 -45.48
CA CYS A 13 -18.56 -49.91 -44.46
C CYS A 13 -19.60 -50.93 -43.95
N PRO A 14 -19.25 -52.21 -43.73
CA PRO A 14 -20.15 -53.16 -43.07
C PRO A 14 -20.37 -52.78 -41.59
N PRO A 15 -21.55 -53.05 -41.01
CA PRO A 15 -21.88 -52.66 -39.64
C PRO A 15 -21.07 -53.47 -38.62
N GLY A 16 -20.42 -52.78 -37.68
CA GLY A 16 -19.68 -53.38 -36.57
C GLY A 16 -18.18 -53.03 -36.48
N VAL A 17 -17.66 -52.22 -37.43
CA VAL A 17 -16.24 -51.80 -37.44
C VAL A 17 -16.17 -50.27 -37.53
N PHE A 18 -15.42 -49.62 -36.63
CA PHE A 18 -15.19 -48.17 -36.66
C PHE A 18 -14.51 -47.80 -37.98
N CYS A 19 -15.21 -47.07 -38.86
CA CYS A 19 -14.59 -46.54 -40.09
C CYS A 19 -13.55 -45.50 -39.68
N LEU A 20 -12.27 -45.80 -39.89
CA LEU A 20 -11.18 -44.81 -39.85
C LEU A 20 -11.38 -43.83 -41.02
N SER A 21 -12.28 -42.87 -40.83
CA SER A 21 -12.36 -41.71 -41.71
C SER A 21 -11.03 -40.95 -41.63
N PRO A 22 -10.51 -40.41 -42.75
CA PRO A 22 -9.31 -39.57 -42.74
C PRO A 22 -9.36 -38.45 -41.69
N GLY A 23 -10.57 -37.94 -41.39
CA GLY A 23 -10.77 -36.91 -40.36
C GLY A 23 -10.51 -37.40 -38.92
N PHE A 24 -10.78 -38.67 -38.61
CA PHE A 24 -10.56 -39.23 -37.27
C PHE A 24 -9.07 -39.39 -36.95
N LEU A 25 -8.26 -39.73 -37.96
CA LEU A 25 -6.80 -39.83 -37.82
C LEU A 25 -6.13 -38.48 -37.55
N ILE A 26 -6.61 -37.41 -38.19
CA ILE A 26 -6.11 -36.05 -37.97
C ILE A 26 -6.43 -35.59 -36.54
N LEU A 27 -7.64 -35.86 -36.05
CA LEU A 27 -8.05 -35.51 -34.68
C LEU A 27 -7.17 -36.21 -33.63
N LEU A 28 -6.92 -37.52 -33.82
CA LEU A 28 -6.11 -38.32 -32.89
C LEU A 28 -4.64 -37.88 -32.90
N GLY A 29 -4.11 -37.49 -34.07
CA GLY A 29 -2.77 -36.91 -34.20
C GLY A 29 -2.61 -35.57 -33.47
N LEU A 30 -3.60 -34.69 -33.56
CA LEU A 30 -3.59 -33.40 -32.85
C LEU A 30 -3.64 -33.58 -31.33
N LEU A 31 -4.48 -34.50 -30.84
CA LEU A 31 -4.54 -34.84 -29.41
C LEU A 31 -3.22 -35.43 -28.89
N ALA A 32 -2.59 -36.32 -29.66
CA ALA A 32 -1.29 -36.89 -29.31
C ALA A 32 -0.18 -35.83 -29.29
N ALA A 33 -0.14 -34.92 -30.27
CA ALA A 33 0.84 -33.83 -30.32
C ALA A 33 0.70 -32.87 -29.14
N LEU A 34 -0.54 -32.55 -28.76
CA LEU A 34 -0.86 -31.69 -27.63
C LEU A 34 -0.43 -32.37 -26.31
N LEU A 35 -0.72 -33.66 -26.13
CA LEU A 35 -0.25 -34.43 -24.97
C LEU A 35 1.28 -34.46 -24.88
N ILE A 36 1.98 -34.68 -25.99
CA ILE A 36 3.45 -34.66 -26.03
C ILE A 36 3.98 -33.27 -25.66
N PHE A 37 3.33 -32.19 -26.09
CA PHE A 37 3.72 -30.82 -25.74
C PHE A 37 3.62 -30.57 -24.23
N PHE A 38 2.52 -31.00 -23.59
CA PHE A 38 2.33 -30.85 -22.14
C PHE A 38 3.24 -31.76 -21.30
N LEU A 39 3.72 -32.87 -21.86
CA LEU A 39 4.65 -33.77 -21.18
C LEU A 39 6.14 -33.36 -21.30
N ARG A 40 6.47 -32.28 -22.02
CA ARG A 40 7.85 -31.81 -22.08
C ARG A 40 8.20 -31.08 -20.76
N PRO A 41 9.18 -31.58 -19.98
CA PRO A 41 9.60 -30.89 -18.77
C PRO A 41 10.21 -29.54 -19.14
N PHE A 42 9.64 -28.47 -18.61
CA PHE A 42 10.15 -27.11 -18.77
C PHE A 42 11.34 -26.91 -17.83
N SER A 43 12.56 -27.06 -18.35
CA SER A 43 13.78 -26.82 -17.56
C SER A 43 14.05 -25.33 -17.46
N ILE A 44 13.81 -24.75 -16.28
CA ILE A 44 14.19 -23.37 -15.95
C ILE A 44 15.68 -23.35 -15.64
N VAL A 45 16.48 -22.75 -16.51
CA VAL A 45 17.91 -22.47 -16.25
C VAL A 45 17.97 -21.21 -15.39
N ILE A 46 18.29 -21.36 -14.10
CA ILE A 46 18.54 -20.22 -13.21
C ILE A 46 19.97 -19.75 -13.46
N PRO A 47 20.20 -18.50 -13.92
CA PRO A 47 21.56 -17.97 -14.04
C PRO A 47 22.22 -17.92 -12.65
N PRO A 48 23.54 -18.17 -12.55
CA PRO A 48 24.24 -18.09 -11.28
C PRO A 48 24.08 -16.69 -10.68
N VAL A 49 23.62 -16.64 -9.43
CA VAL A 49 23.55 -15.40 -8.66
C VAL A 49 24.96 -14.83 -8.59
N PRO A 50 25.20 -13.58 -9.03
CA PRO A 50 26.51 -12.97 -8.90
C PRO A 50 26.91 -12.94 -7.42
N PRO A 51 28.18 -13.20 -7.07
CA PRO A 51 28.63 -13.17 -5.69
C PRO A 51 28.29 -11.82 -5.07
N GLN A 52 27.49 -11.84 -4.01
CA GLN A 52 27.14 -10.65 -3.25
C GLN A 52 28.44 -10.06 -2.70
N ALA A 53 28.75 -8.82 -3.06
CA ALA A 53 29.89 -8.11 -2.51
C ALA A 53 29.73 -8.04 -0.99
N THR A 54 30.73 -8.54 -0.25
CA THR A 54 30.81 -8.40 1.20
C THR A 54 30.75 -6.91 1.52
N GLN A 55 29.64 -6.49 2.14
CA GLN A 55 29.45 -5.10 2.53
C GLN A 55 30.48 -4.77 3.60
N VAL A 56 31.45 -3.92 3.25
CA VAL A 56 32.40 -3.37 4.21
C VAL A 56 31.59 -2.55 5.21
N PRO A 57 31.76 -2.71 6.54
CA PRO A 57 31.02 -1.92 7.51
C PRO A 57 31.35 -0.45 7.30
N VAL A 58 30.35 0.33 6.84
CA VAL A 58 30.44 1.78 6.69
C VAL A 58 30.78 2.36 8.05
N GLN A 59 32.01 2.88 8.18
CA GLN A 59 32.45 3.61 9.36
C GLN A 59 31.76 4.97 9.36
N VAL A 60 30.58 5.06 9.96
CA VAL A 60 29.87 6.34 10.10
C VAL A 60 30.60 7.17 11.15
N SER A 61 31.37 8.16 10.73
CA SER A 61 31.90 9.19 11.62
C SER A 61 30.75 10.10 12.04
N VAL A 62 30.21 9.85 13.24
CA VAL A 62 29.19 10.70 13.86
C VAL A 62 29.85 12.02 14.22
N VAL A 63 29.71 13.03 13.34
CA VAL A 63 30.03 14.41 13.68
C VAL A 63 29.00 14.85 14.72
N ASN A 64 29.49 15.27 15.89
CA ASN A 64 28.69 15.57 17.08
C ASN A 64 27.91 16.91 16.97
N GLU A 65 27.56 17.31 15.76
CA GLU A 65 26.81 18.53 15.46
C GLU A 65 25.56 18.13 14.67
N LYS A 66 24.44 17.94 15.38
CA LYS A 66 23.14 17.51 14.81
C LYS A 66 23.18 16.14 14.13
N GLY A 67 23.54 15.11 14.90
CA GLY A 67 23.28 13.72 14.50
C GLY A 67 21.78 13.44 14.43
N ASP A 68 21.38 12.59 13.48
CA ASP A 68 20.05 11.97 13.44
C ASP A 68 19.79 11.27 14.78
N ASP A 69 18.89 11.84 15.60
CA ASP A 69 18.61 11.41 16.97
C ASP A 69 18.19 9.93 17.07
N ARG A 70 17.88 9.28 15.94
CA ARG A 70 17.51 7.86 15.85
C ARG A 70 18.52 6.89 16.50
N TYR A 71 19.80 7.25 16.57
CA TYR A 71 20.84 6.41 17.19
C TYR A 71 21.32 6.91 18.55
N THR A 72 21.07 8.17 18.87
CA THR A 72 21.54 8.81 20.11
C THR A 72 20.45 8.81 21.20
N ARG A 73 19.17 8.72 20.80
CA ARG A 73 18.03 8.75 21.72
C ARG A 73 16.92 7.85 21.19
N ALA A 74 16.39 6.97 22.03
CA ALA A 74 15.21 6.19 21.66
C ALA A 74 14.07 7.16 21.24
N PRO A 75 13.44 6.95 20.08
CA PRO A 75 12.32 7.78 19.65
C PRO A 75 11.23 7.67 20.71
N ARG A 76 10.84 8.81 21.27
CA ARG A 76 9.75 8.84 22.24
C ARG A 76 8.45 8.71 21.46
N PRO A 77 7.53 7.79 21.84
CA PRO A 77 6.19 7.74 21.28
C PRO A 77 5.36 8.87 21.89
N LEU A 78 5.78 10.11 21.63
CA LEU A 78 5.14 11.31 22.11
C LEU A 78 4.67 12.14 20.93
N ARG A 79 3.55 12.80 21.15
CA ARG A 79 2.94 13.75 20.26
C ARG A 79 3.49 15.13 20.56
N PHE A 80 4.02 15.82 19.55
CA PHE A 80 4.51 17.19 19.71
C PHE A 80 3.32 18.15 19.80
N TRP A 81 3.32 18.98 20.85
CA TRP A 81 2.28 19.99 21.05
C TRP A 81 2.40 21.18 20.07
N ASP A 82 3.63 21.55 19.71
CA ASP A 82 3.97 22.62 18.78
C ASP A 82 4.53 22.01 17.49
N ASN A 83 3.66 21.34 16.75
CA ASN A 83 4.07 20.77 15.48
C ASN A 83 4.02 21.86 14.40
N GLY A 84 5.14 22.08 13.72
CA GLY A 84 5.27 23.15 12.74
C GLY A 84 4.29 23.01 11.56
N PRO A 85 3.97 24.13 10.87
CA PRO A 85 3.08 24.12 9.71
C PRO A 85 3.67 23.33 8.54
N GLU A 86 2.79 22.73 7.74
CA GLU A 86 3.17 21.93 6.57
C GLU A 86 3.70 22.81 5.44
N TYR A 87 4.99 22.60 5.11
CA TYR A 87 5.64 23.21 3.96
C TYR A 87 6.13 22.13 2.96
N PRO A 88 5.94 22.32 1.65
CA PRO A 88 5.19 23.41 1.01
C PRO A 88 3.68 23.26 1.25
N VAL A 89 2.96 24.38 1.30
CA VAL A 89 1.50 24.38 1.46
C VAL A 89 0.87 23.64 0.30
N ARG A 90 -0.05 22.70 0.57
CA ARG A 90 -0.72 21.91 -0.47
C ARG A 90 -1.40 22.84 -1.49
N GLY A 91 -1.02 22.74 -2.75
CA GLY A 91 -1.54 23.59 -3.84
C GLY A 91 -0.81 24.92 -4.01
N SER A 92 0.25 25.20 -3.22
CA SER A 92 1.17 26.30 -3.50
C SER A 92 2.24 25.82 -4.50
N LEU A 93 2.42 26.57 -5.59
CA LEU A 93 3.61 26.43 -6.41
C LEU A 93 4.80 27.04 -5.66
N PRO A 94 5.96 26.36 -5.58
CA PRO A 94 7.17 26.94 -5.01
C PRO A 94 7.47 28.27 -5.71
N GLY A 95 7.44 29.38 -4.98
CA GLY A 95 7.72 30.74 -5.50
C GLY A 95 6.52 31.52 -6.05
N LEU A 96 5.30 30.95 -6.13
CA LEU A 96 4.08 31.63 -6.61
C LEU A 96 2.94 31.56 -5.58
N GLY A 97 3.28 31.82 -4.32
CA GLY A 97 2.45 31.57 -3.12
C GLY A 97 1.21 32.46 -2.92
N VAL A 98 0.43 32.75 -3.96
CA VAL A 98 -0.55 33.86 -3.90
C VAL A 98 -2.02 33.44 -4.07
N PHE A 99 -2.34 32.28 -4.66
CA PHE A 99 -3.74 32.05 -5.10
C PHE A 99 -4.58 31.13 -4.20
N ASN A 100 -3.99 30.35 -3.30
CA ASN A 100 -4.74 29.46 -2.40
C ASN A 100 -4.16 29.48 -0.98
N GLN A 101 -4.26 30.63 -0.31
CA GLN A 101 -3.86 30.77 1.09
C GLN A 101 -5.05 30.44 2.01
N PRO A 102 -4.90 29.48 2.95
CA PRO A 102 -5.96 29.18 3.91
C PRO A 102 -6.16 30.36 4.87
N THR A 103 -7.41 30.77 5.07
CA THR A 103 -7.77 31.90 5.94
C THR A 103 -7.65 31.59 7.44
N GLN A 104 -7.63 30.31 7.81
CA GLN A 104 -7.58 29.84 9.20
C GLN A 104 -6.17 29.49 9.67
N GLY A 105 -5.15 29.79 8.86
CA GLY A 105 -3.77 29.37 9.09
C GLY A 105 -3.41 28.08 8.35
N LEU A 106 -2.11 27.78 8.32
CA LEU A 106 -1.61 26.58 7.67
C LEU A 106 -1.93 25.33 8.51
N PRO A 107 -2.23 24.18 7.87
CA PRO A 107 -2.29 22.91 8.57
C PRO A 107 -0.92 22.58 9.15
N GLU A 108 -0.91 21.80 10.23
CA GLU A 108 0.33 21.25 10.79
C GLU A 108 0.89 20.16 9.89
N THR A 109 2.17 19.84 10.04
CA THR A 109 2.72 18.62 9.42
C THR A 109 2.07 17.36 10.03
N TYR A 110 2.09 16.26 9.29
CA TYR A 110 1.68 14.98 9.86
C TYR A 110 2.73 14.46 10.85
N GLN A 111 2.26 14.04 12.03
CA GLN A 111 3.06 13.39 13.05
C GLN A 111 2.47 12.04 13.44
N SER A 112 3.29 11.21 14.10
CA SER A 112 2.83 9.94 14.68
C SER A 112 2.02 10.26 15.94
N MET A 113 0.74 9.90 15.94
CA MET A 113 -0.20 10.22 17.02
C MET A 113 -0.52 9.02 17.91
N GLY A 114 -0.19 7.80 17.46
CA GLY A 114 -0.52 6.59 18.20
C GLY A 114 -0.44 5.32 17.36
N VAL A 115 -1.16 4.31 17.83
CA VAL A 115 -1.34 3.04 17.15
C VAL A 115 -2.81 2.64 17.11
N LEU A 116 -3.17 1.85 16.12
CA LEU A 116 -4.49 1.28 15.93
C LEU A 116 -4.39 -0.22 16.09
N GLN A 117 -5.27 -0.80 16.89
CA GLN A 117 -5.40 -2.23 17.03
C GLN A 117 -6.65 -2.70 16.29
N THR A 118 -6.46 -3.47 15.23
CA THR A 118 -7.56 -4.07 14.46
C THR A 118 -8.10 -5.28 15.22
N ASP A 119 -9.36 -5.65 14.97
CA ASP A 119 -10.00 -6.84 15.57
C ASP A 119 -9.23 -8.15 15.31
N ASN A 120 -8.48 -8.20 14.20
CA ASN A 120 -7.60 -9.33 13.85
C ASN A 120 -6.27 -9.36 14.64
N GLY A 121 -6.07 -8.44 15.59
CA GLY A 121 -4.84 -8.30 16.36
C GLY A 121 -3.71 -7.57 15.64
N GLN A 122 -3.94 -7.09 14.41
CA GLN A 122 -2.94 -6.31 13.67
C GLN A 122 -2.80 -4.90 14.26
N ILE A 123 -1.56 -4.48 14.50
CA ILE A 123 -1.22 -3.14 14.98
C ILE A 123 -0.79 -2.30 13.78
N LEU A 124 -1.44 -1.16 13.58
CA LEU A 124 -1.14 -0.23 12.51
C LEU A 124 -0.75 1.14 13.09
N PRO A 125 0.18 1.89 12.50
CA PRO A 125 0.53 3.22 12.98
C PRO A 125 -0.61 4.22 12.70
N LEU A 126 -0.89 5.12 13.64
CA LEU A 126 -1.80 6.24 13.46
C LEU A 126 -1.00 7.51 13.24
N TYR A 127 -1.23 8.15 12.09
CA TYR A 127 -0.70 9.48 11.80
C TYR A 127 -1.81 10.50 11.85
N GLY A 128 -1.49 11.71 12.31
CA GLY A 128 -2.43 12.81 12.28
C GLY A 128 -1.77 14.18 12.29
N ARG A 129 -2.59 15.18 11.96
CA ARG A 129 -2.25 16.61 11.99
C ARG A 129 -3.48 17.43 12.33
N ARG A 130 -3.31 18.63 12.89
CA ARG A 130 -4.42 19.60 12.95
C ARG A 130 -4.72 20.17 11.56
N THR A 131 -6.00 20.43 11.27
CA THR A 131 -6.41 21.01 9.98
C THR A 131 -5.97 22.46 9.81
N ALA A 132 -5.82 23.17 10.93
CA ALA A 132 -5.22 24.50 11.02
C ALA A 132 -4.69 24.69 12.44
N TYR A 133 -3.75 25.63 12.64
CA TYR A 133 -3.10 25.88 13.92
C TYR A 133 -4.08 26.09 15.11
N SER A 134 -5.16 26.85 14.88
CA SER A 134 -6.20 27.12 15.89
C SER A 134 -7.40 26.17 15.85
N SER A 135 -7.33 25.13 15.01
CA SER A 135 -8.44 24.19 14.80
C SER A 135 -8.46 23.10 15.86
N ASN A 136 -9.66 22.75 16.31
CA ASN A 136 -9.92 21.55 17.11
C ASN A 136 -10.20 20.31 16.24
N ARG A 137 -9.94 20.41 14.92
CA ARG A 137 -10.15 19.34 13.95
C ARG A 137 -8.83 18.75 13.50
N TYR A 138 -8.86 17.45 13.27
CA TYR A 138 -7.68 16.69 12.91
C TYR A 138 -7.91 15.87 11.66
N ASN A 139 -6.86 15.77 10.85
CA ASN A 139 -6.82 14.80 9.77
C ASN A 139 -6.04 13.58 10.22
N TYR A 140 -6.57 12.40 9.93
CA TYR A 140 -5.98 11.13 10.33
C TYR A 140 -5.86 10.18 9.16
N TYR A 141 -4.75 9.45 9.10
CA TYR A 141 -4.59 8.29 8.22
C TYR A 141 -3.77 7.22 8.93
N THR A 142 -3.87 5.99 8.44
CA THR A 142 -3.00 4.89 8.86
C THR A 142 -2.22 4.37 7.68
N ARG A 143 -1.24 3.49 7.90
CA ARG A 143 -0.49 2.84 6.83
C ARG A 143 -0.54 1.33 7.02
N THR A 144 -0.45 0.59 5.92
CA THR A 144 -0.26 -0.86 5.98
C THR A 144 1.09 -1.22 6.62
N ASP A 145 1.14 -2.34 7.33
CA ASP A 145 2.34 -2.88 7.99
C ASP A 145 3.28 -3.66 7.03
N THR A 146 3.20 -3.37 5.73
CA THR A 146 3.93 -4.10 4.68
C THR A 146 5.23 -3.40 4.29
N ASN A 147 6.17 -4.13 3.67
CA ASN A 147 7.43 -3.58 3.14
C ASN A 147 7.24 -2.33 2.25
N ASN A 148 6.08 -2.23 1.59
CA ASN A 148 5.63 -1.01 0.92
C ASN A 148 4.40 -0.47 1.65
N PRO A 149 4.55 0.51 2.56
CA PRO A 149 3.43 1.01 3.35
C PRO A 149 2.54 1.93 2.52
N VAL A 150 1.26 1.58 2.41
CA VAL A 150 0.26 2.36 1.66
C VAL A 150 -0.60 3.15 2.66
N PRO A 151 -0.79 4.47 2.48
CA PRO A 151 -1.67 5.26 3.32
C PRO A 151 -3.14 4.87 3.10
N LEU A 152 -3.86 4.60 4.18
CA LEU A 152 -5.26 4.22 4.19
C LEU A 152 -6.10 5.32 4.88
N PRO A 153 -7.22 5.73 4.28
CA PRO A 153 -8.13 6.70 4.89
C PRO A 153 -8.89 6.08 6.07
N ILE A 154 -9.14 6.93 7.07
CA ILE A 154 -9.82 6.57 8.31
C ILE A 154 -11.14 7.33 8.39
N HIS A 155 -12.20 6.63 8.78
CA HIS A 155 -13.44 7.26 9.21
C HIS A 155 -13.58 7.17 10.72
N TYR A 156 -13.92 8.30 11.32
CA TYR A 156 -14.29 8.39 12.71
C TYR A 156 -15.71 8.93 12.82
N LYS A 157 -16.55 8.21 13.57
CA LYS A 157 -18.01 8.44 13.64
C LYS A 157 -18.65 8.40 12.24
N ARG A 158 -19.08 9.55 11.73
CA ARG A 158 -19.75 9.73 10.43
C ARG A 158 -18.99 10.66 9.48
N ARG A 159 -17.69 10.86 9.71
CA ARG A 159 -16.85 11.78 8.94
C ARG A 159 -15.64 11.05 8.36
N ASP A 160 -15.22 11.51 7.19
CA ASP A 160 -13.93 11.16 6.60
C ASP A 160 -12.85 12.07 7.20
N CYS A 161 -11.86 11.47 7.85
CA CYS A 161 -10.77 12.22 8.48
C CYS A 161 -9.71 12.69 7.46
N GLN A 162 -9.87 12.41 6.17
CA GLN A 162 -9.07 13.00 5.09
C GLN A 162 -9.75 14.20 4.41
N ASP A 163 -10.99 14.52 4.79
CA ASP A 163 -11.68 15.70 4.28
C ASP A 163 -10.98 17.01 4.73
N SER A 164 -11.29 18.08 4.01
CA SER A 164 -10.95 19.47 4.33
C SER A 164 -11.32 19.88 5.77
N ASN A 165 -12.46 19.41 6.28
CA ASN A 165 -12.92 19.73 7.62
C ASN A 165 -12.33 18.84 8.71
N GLY A 166 -11.74 17.70 8.33
CA GLY A 166 -11.23 16.68 9.25
C GLY A 166 -12.28 16.09 10.20
N CYS A 167 -11.76 15.45 11.25
CA CYS A 167 -12.51 14.78 12.32
C CYS A 167 -12.35 15.50 13.66
N ASP A 168 -13.17 15.13 14.66
CA ASP A 168 -12.84 15.48 16.06
C ASP A 168 -11.52 14.81 16.47
N GLU A 169 -10.90 15.32 17.52
CA GLU A 169 -9.73 14.67 18.14
C GLU A 169 -10.07 13.25 18.62
N LEU A 170 -9.20 12.30 18.29
CA LEU A 170 -9.29 10.92 18.76
C LEU A 170 -8.73 10.76 20.16
N PHE A 171 -9.39 9.95 20.97
CA PHE A 171 -8.93 9.53 22.30
C PHE A 171 -8.59 8.05 22.35
N SER A 172 -7.78 7.65 23.32
CA SER A 172 -7.47 6.23 23.55
C SER A 172 -8.73 5.43 23.92
N GLY A 173 -8.89 4.26 23.32
CA GLY A 173 -10.07 3.40 23.48
C GLY A 173 -11.19 3.66 22.47
N GLU A 174 -11.07 4.67 21.61
CA GLU A 174 -12.09 4.96 20.60
C GLU A 174 -12.00 4.03 19.39
N THR A 175 -13.16 3.67 18.85
CA THR A 175 -13.26 2.82 17.66
C THR A 175 -13.36 3.67 16.39
N ILE A 176 -12.52 3.35 15.41
CA ILE A 176 -12.50 3.93 14.08
C ILE A 176 -12.74 2.86 13.01
N LYS A 177 -13.06 3.29 11.78
CA LYS A 177 -13.25 2.41 10.62
C LYS A 177 -12.19 2.68 9.56
N ILE A 178 -11.59 1.62 9.03
CA ILE A 178 -10.58 1.69 7.96
C ILE A 178 -11.26 1.31 6.64
N LEU A 179 -11.38 2.25 5.70
CA LEU A 179 -12.24 2.08 4.51
C LEU A 179 -11.83 0.89 3.63
N PRO A 180 -10.54 0.73 3.25
CA PRO A 180 -10.16 -0.29 2.29
C PRO A 180 -10.32 -1.72 2.84
N THR A 181 -10.14 -1.87 4.16
CA THR A 181 -10.26 -3.16 4.85
C THR A 181 -11.69 -3.42 5.32
N GLY A 182 -12.54 -2.39 5.44
CA GLY A 182 -13.87 -2.45 6.04
C GLY A 182 -13.87 -2.76 7.55
N GLY A 183 -12.71 -3.05 8.12
CA GLY A 183 -12.52 -3.41 9.52
C GLY A 183 -12.59 -2.23 10.47
N THR A 184 -12.94 -2.53 11.71
CA THR A 184 -12.85 -1.61 12.85
C THR A 184 -11.49 -1.76 13.53
N ALA A 185 -11.01 -0.66 14.09
CA ALA A 185 -9.81 -0.65 14.91
C ALA A 185 -9.98 0.26 16.12
N THR A 186 -9.35 -0.10 17.23
CA THR A 186 -9.32 0.68 18.46
C THR A 186 -8.06 1.53 18.49
N ALA A 187 -8.21 2.83 18.71
CA ALA A 187 -7.09 3.77 18.78
C ALA A 187 -6.44 3.78 20.16
N THR A 188 -5.10 3.80 20.19
CA THR A 188 -4.29 4.10 21.38
C THR A 188 -3.43 5.31 21.06
N ILE A 189 -3.72 6.43 21.71
CA ILE A 189 -3.11 7.72 21.42
C ILE A 189 -1.91 7.95 22.33
N TYR A 190 -0.84 8.49 21.74
CA TYR A 190 0.37 8.87 22.45
C TYR A 190 0.16 10.10 23.32
N GLN A 191 0.90 10.15 24.42
CA GLN A 191 0.91 11.32 25.30
C GLN A 191 1.60 12.49 24.62
N PHE A 192 1.25 13.71 25.03
CA PHE A 192 1.92 14.90 24.55
C PHE A 192 3.32 15.03 25.16
N ASP A 193 4.30 15.39 24.33
CA ASP A 193 5.51 16.04 24.81
C ASP A 193 5.12 17.51 25.05
N GLY A 194 4.92 17.90 26.32
CA GLY A 194 4.51 19.25 26.69
C GLY A 194 5.70 20.18 26.93
N PRO A 195 5.47 21.50 27.10
CA PRO A 195 6.54 22.42 27.48
C PRO A 195 7.13 22.01 28.83
N LEU A 196 8.45 21.84 28.86
CA LEU A 196 9.19 21.53 30.08
C LEU A 196 9.69 22.85 30.70
N TYR A 197 9.53 22.98 32.02
CA TYR A 197 10.14 24.07 32.77
C TYR A 197 11.66 23.91 32.78
N VAL A 198 12.39 24.98 32.45
CA VAL A 198 13.86 25.05 32.61
C VAL A 198 14.15 25.76 33.93
N PRO A 199 14.51 25.03 35.01
CA PRO A 199 14.90 25.67 36.26
C PRO A 199 16.19 26.47 36.08
N GLY A 200 16.21 27.71 36.57
CA GLY A 200 17.41 28.57 36.62
C GLY A 200 17.52 29.65 35.54
N LEU A 201 16.49 29.84 34.73
CA LEU A 201 16.39 30.94 33.76
C LEU A 201 15.39 31.99 34.30
N LEU A 202 15.80 32.69 35.37
CA LEU A 202 15.14 33.88 35.92
C LEU A 202 16.21 34.92 36.24
#